data_AF-A0A449AED2-F1
#
_entry.id   AF-A0A449AED2-F1
#
_cell.length_a   1.000
_cell.length_b   1.000
_cell.length_c   1.000
_cell.angle_alpha   90.00
_cell.angle_beta   90.00
_cell.angle_gamma   90.00
#
_symmetry.space_group_name_H-M   'P 1'
#
loop_
_entity.id
_entity.type
_entity.pdbx_description
1 polymer ?
#
loop_
_entity_poly.entity_id
_entity_poly.type
_entity_poly.pdbx_seq_one_letter_code
_entity_poly.pdbx_strand_id
1 'polypeptide(L)'
;MERTTALVANIKNIYEQNKNRWTEFQKLNKIVVISETRQIGSYSNGGTGGTNMFFKRLIDGKIFSRKEMLAMSKFELASYNFIKVKRTVIKNNKTYTYEYIRSKNSNKTLDDNLG
;
A
#
# COMPACT_ATOMS: atom_id res chain seq x y z
N MET A 1 -5.79 42.22 25.86
CA MET A 1 -5.05 41.91 24.61
C MET A 1 -4.11 40.70 24.79
N GLU A 2 -3.30 40.63 25.85
CA GLU A 2 -2.31 39.54 26.05
C GLU A 2 -2.90 38.11 26.18
N ARG A 3 -4.05 37.95 26.86
CA ARG A 3 -4.69 36.63 27.03
C ARG A 3 -5.14 36.00 25.70
N THR A 4 -5.55 36.83 24.74
CA THR A 4 -5.99 36.37 23.42
C THR A 4 -4.81 35.89 22.58
N THR A 5 -3.66 36.57 22.67
CA THR A 5 -2.42 36.19 21.99
C THR A 5 -1.86 34.86 22.50
N ALA A 6 -1.88 34.64 23.81
CA ALA A 6 -1.43 33.40 24.44
C ALA A 6 -2.32 32.19 24.05
N LEU A 7 -3.64 32.38 23.97
CA LEU A 7 -4.56 31.34 23.51
C LEU A 7 -4.33 30.95 22.05
N VAL A 8 -4.15 31.94 21.16
CA VAL A 8 -3.87 31.70 19.74
C VAL A 8 -2.54 30.96 19.55
N ALA A 9 -1.50 31.34 20.31
CA ALA A 9 -0.21 30.65 20.29
C ALA A 9 -0.34 29.19 20.75
N ASN A 10 -1.12 28.93 21.81
CA ASN A 10 -1.38 27.57 22.29
C ASN A 10 -2.15 26.72 21.27
N ILE A 11 -3.19 27.26 20.64
CA ILE A 11 -3.95 26.56 19.60
C ILE A 11 -3.04 26.20 18.42
N LYS A 12 -2.19 27.14 17.98
CA LYS A 12 -1.23 26.90 16.90
C LYS A 12 -0.23 25.80 17.25
N ASN A 13 0.28 25.80 18.48
CA ASN A 13 1.19 24.75 18.95
C ASN A 13 0.50 23.37 18.97
N ILE A 14 -0.73 23.29 19.48
CA ILE A 14 -1.52 22.05 19.46
C ILE A 14 -1.75 21.56 18.03
N TYR A 15 -2.07 22.46 17.10
CA TYR A 15 -2.24 22.13 15.70
C TYR A 15 -0.96 21.52 15.10
N GLU A 16 0.19 22.16 15.28
CA GLU A 16 1.47 21.66 14.75
C GLU A 16 1.87 20.31 15.37
N GLN A 17 1.65 20.13 16.67
CA GLN A 17 1.91 18.83 17.32
C GLN A 17 1.03 17.71 16.74
N ASN A 18 -0.26 17.97 16.53
CA ASN A 18 -1.17 16.99 15.93
C ASN A 18 -0.81 16.70 14.47
N LYS A 19 -0.41 17.73 13.71
CA LYS A 19 0.05 17.59 12.32
C LYS A 19 1.30 16.72 12.22
N ASN A 20 2.27 16.89 13.13
CA ASN A 20 3.47 16.05 13.19
C ASN A 20 3.14 14.60 13.53
N ARG A 21 2.28 14.38 14.54
CA ARG A 21 1.81 13.03 14.91
C ARG A 21 1.06 12.35 13.78
N TRP A 22 0.22 13.10 13.06
CA TRP A 22 -0.47 12.59 11.87
C TRP A 22 0.50 12.19 10.76
N THR A 23 1.51 13.01 10.51
CA THR A 23 2.55 12.71 9.50
C THR A 23 3.33 11.46 9.85
N GLU A 24 3.73 11.29 11.12
CA GLU A 24 4.41 10.08 11.59
C GLU A 24 3.50 8.85 11.52
N PHE A 25 2.23 8.99 11.92
CA PHE A 25 1.24 7.93 11.76
C PHE A 25 1.11 7.50 10.30
N GLN A 26 1.07 8.43 9.34
CA GLN A 26 0.99 8.10 7.92
C GLN A 26 2.23 7.33 7.42
N LYS A 27 3.42 7.64 7.93
CA LYS A 27 4.65 6.89 7.59
C LYS A 27 4.62 5.47 8.13
N LEU A 28 4.17 5.28 9.37
CA LEU A 28 4.17 3.99 10.06
C LEU A 28 2.95 3.13 9.71
N ASN A 29 1.81 3.73 9.39
CA ASN A 29 0.61 3.02 8.92
C ASN A 29 0.73 2.62 7.43
N LYS A 30 1.94 2.26 7.01
CA LYS A 30 2.27 1.69 5.70
C LYS A 30 2.31 0.17 5.81
N ILE A 31 1.84 -0.50 4.76
CA ILE A 31 2.03 -1.94 4.58
C ILE A 31 3.11 -2.14 3.51
N VAL A 32 4.05 -3.05 3.76
CA VAL A 32 5.13 -3.44 2.85
C VAL A 32 5.04 -4.93 2.53
N VAL A 33 5.53 -5.35 1.36
CA VAL A 33 5.66 -6.77 1.05
C VAL A 33 6.92 -7.34 1.68
N ILE A 34 6.78 -8.51 2.29
CA ILE A 34 7.87 -9.22 2.97
C ILE A 34 8.14 -10.60 2.37
N SER A 35 7.31 -11.04 1.43
CA SER A 35 7.47 -12.33 0.75
C SER A 35 6.69 -12.36 -0.56
N GLU A 36 7.34 -12.88 -1.59
CA GLU A 36 6.81 -13.04 -2.94
C GLU A 36 7.13 -14.44 -3.46
N THR A 37 6.32 -14.97 -4.39
CA THR A 37 6.70 -16.18 -5.13
C THR A 37 7.90 -15.89 -6.02
N ARG A 38 8.67 -16.93 -6.35
CA ARG A 38 9.81 -16.80 -7.25
C ARG A 38 9.38 -16.21 -8.60
N GLN A 39 10.12 -15.22 -9.08
CA GLN A 39 10.00 -14.70 -10.44
C GLN A 39 10.40 -15.79 -11.45
N ILE A 40 9.67 -15.87 -12.56
CA ILE A 40 10.00 -16.78 -13.67
C ILE A 40 10.60 -15.93 -14.79
N GLY A 41 11.93 -15.91 -14.90
CA GLY A 41 12.65 -15.21 -15.98
C GLY A 41 12.58 -13.67 -15.91
N SER A 42 13.37 -13.01 -16.76
CA SER A 42 13.31 -11.55 -16.91
C SER A 42 12.06 -11.13 -17.69
N TYR A 43 11.48 -9.98 -17.37
CA TYR A 43 10.34 -9.43 -18.11
C TYR A 43 10.64 -9.25 -19.60
N SER A 44 11.88 -8.86 -19.95
CA SER A 44 12.36 -8.73 -21.32
C SER A 44 12.29 -10.02 -22.14
N ASN A 45 12.28 -11.18 -21.48
CA ASN A 45 12.22 -12.51 -22.11
C ASN A 45 10.87 -13.20 -21.86
N GLY A 46 9.80 -12.44 -21.68
CA GLY A 46 8.46 -12.98 -21.42
C GLY A 46 8.27 -13.56 -20.02
N GLY A 47 9.18 -13.23 -19.10
CA GLY A 47 9.09 -13.62 -17.70
C GLY A 47 7.93 -12.96 -16.96
N THR A 48 7.54 -13.57 -15.85
CA THR A 48 6.47 -13.07 -14.97
C THR A 48 7.04 -12.79 -13.59
N GLY A 49 6.75 -11.60 -13.06
CA GLY A 49 7.12 -11.21 -11.70
C GLY A 49 6.58 -12.14 -10.63
N GLY A 50 7.17 -12.04 -9.44
CA GLY A 50 6.68 -12.71 -8.24
C GLY A 50 5.26 -12.27 -7.90
N THR A 51 4.51 -13.17 -7.26
CA THR A 51 3.22 -12.85 -6.66
C THR A 51 3.43 -12.57 -5.19
N ASN A 52 2.99 -11.41 -4.71
CA ASN A 52 3.09 -11.02 -3.30
C ASN A 52 2.25 -11.95 -2.42
N MET A 53 2.90 -12.59 -1.46
CA MET A 53 2.30 -13.61 -0.60
C MET A 53 2.01 -13.09 0.80
N PHE A 54 2.94 -12.34 1.39
CA PHE A 54 2.83 -11.81 2.74
C PHE A 54 3.19 -10.33 2.81
N PHE A 55 2.45 -9.63 3.65
CA PHE A 55 2.50 -8.18 3.81
C PHE A 55 2.64 -7.86 5.30
N LYS A 56 3.44 -6.86 5.66
CA LYS A 56 3.64 -6.42 7.04
C LYS A 56 3.26 -4.95 7.19
N ARG A 57 2.41 -4.64 8.16
CA ARG A 57 2.17 -3.25 8.59
C ARG A 57 3.27 -2.79 9.53
N LEU A 58 3.83 -1.61 9.28
CA LEU A 58 5.02 -1.16 10.02
C LEU A 58 4.70 -0.71 11.45
N ILE A 59 3.52 -0.12 11.70
CA ILE A 59 3.17 0.44 13.01
C ILE A 59 3.10 -0.59 14.15
N ASP A 60 2.62 -1.79 13.85
CA ASP A 60 2.38 -2.85 14.86
C ASP A 60 2.96 -4.21 14.45
N GLY A 61 3.62 -4.28 13.30
CA GLY A 61 4.22 -5.50 12.78
C GLY A 61 3.22 -6.56 12.33
N LYS A 62 1.91 -6.25 12.27
CA LYS A 62 0.88 -7.21 11.87
C LYS A 62 1.16 -7.73 10.46
N ILE A 63 1.14 -9.05 10.32
CA ILE A 63 1.33 -9.75 9.05
C ILE A 63 -0.02 -10.13 8.47
N PHE A 64 -0.18 -9.90 7.16
CA PHE A 64 -1.34 -10.30 6.38
C PHE A 64 -0.88 -11.22 5.26
N SER A 65 -1.60 -12.31 5.06
CA SER A 65 -1.53 -13.10 3.85
C SER A 65 -2.18 -12.38 2.66
N ARG A 66 -1.83 -12.79 1.44
CA ARG A 66 -2.52 -12.35 0.22
C ARG A 66 -4.03 -12.55 0.29
N LYS A 67 -4.49 -13.66 0.87
CA LYS A 67 -5.94 -13.94 1.02
C LYS A 67 -6.62 -12.90 1.89
N GLU A 68 -6.01 -12.52 3.01
CA GLU A 68 -6.53 -11.49 3.90
C GLU A 68 -6.53 -10.12 3.24
N MET A 69 -5.43 -9.74 2.57
CA MET A 69 -5.37 -8.47 1.83
C MET A 69 -6.42 -8.41 0.71
N LEU A 70 -6.68 -9.51 0.00
CA LEU A 70 -7.74 -9.57 -1.01
C LEU A 70 -9.14 -9.56 -0.40
N ALA A 71 -9.32 -9.98 0.86
CA ALA A 71 -10.61 -9.92 1.53
C ALA A 71 -10.94 -8.51 2.05
N MET A 72 -9.93 -7.65 2.24
CA MET A 72 -10.14 -6.26 2.68
C MET A 72 -11.02 -5.46 1.72
N SER A 73 -11.78 -4.54 2.29
CA SER A 73 -12.57 -3.58 1.52
C SER A 73 -11.68 -2.61 0.74
N LYS A 74 -12.27 -1.97 -0.27
CA LYS A 74 -11.59 -0.90 -1.04
C LYS A 74 -11.11 0.23 -0.14
N PHE A 75 -11.85 0.57 0.91
CA PHE A 75 -11.52 1.65 1.83
C PHE A 75 -10.35 1.29 2.73
N GLU A 76 -10.33 0.06 3.26
CA GLU A 76 -9.21 -0.43 4.06
C GLU A 76 -7.92 -0.45 3.24
N LEU A 77 -7.96 -1.03 2.03
CA LEU A 77 -6.79 -1.04 1.14
C LEU A 77 -6.33 0.38 0.80
N ALA A 78 -7.26 1.31 0.51
CA ALA A 78 -6.93 2.68 0.20
C ALA A 78 -6.27 3.41 1.38
N SER A 79 -6.63 3.07 2.62
CA SER A 79 -6.00 3.62 3.83
C SER A 79 -4.50 3.28 3.93
N TYR A 80 -4.09 2.18 3.30
CA TYR A 80 -2.71 1.73 3.18
C TYR A 80 -2.07 2.06 1.83
N ASN A 81 -2.72 2.89 1.00
CA ASN A 81 -2.29 3.21 -0.37
C ASN A 81 -2.26 1.99 -1.34
N PHE A 82 -3.13 1.00 -1.12
CA PHE A 82 -3.30 -0.16 -2.00
C PHE A 82 -4.65 -0.15 -2.71
N ILE A 83 -4.71 -0.87 -3.84
CA ILE A 83 -5.95 -1.20 -4.55
C ILE A 83 -5.95 -2.66 -4.98
N LYS A 84 -7.15 -3.24 -5.09
CA LYS A 84 -7.39 -4.53 -5.72
C LYS A 84 -7.56 -4.35 -7.23
N VAL A 85 -6.86 -5.17 -8.01
CA VAL A 85 -7.01 -5.23 -9.46
C VAL A 85 -7.47 -6.60 -9.86
N LYS A 86 -8.42 -6.65 -10.78
CA LYS A 86 -8.83 -7.85 -11.49
C LYS A 86 -8.26 -7.79 -12.91
N ARG A 87 -7.47 -8.80 -13.29
CA ARG A 87 -6.86 -8.90 -14.62
C ARG A 87 -7.34 -10.15 -15.31
N THR A 88 -7.73 -9.99 -16.57
CA THR A 88 -8.12 -11.08 -17.46
C THR A 88 -7.08 -11.19 -18.56
N VAL A 89 -6.57 -12.41 -18.81
CA VAL A 89 -5.55 -12.70 -19.82
C VAL A 89 -6.04 -13.88 -20.65
N ILE A 90 -5.88 -13.78 -21.97
CA ILE A 90 -6.14 -14.89 -22.89
C ILE A 90 -4.79 -15.49 -23.29
N LYS A 91 -4.60 -16.79 -23.02
CA LYS A 91 -3.39 -17.53 -23.39
C LYS A 91 -3.78 -18.90 -23.92
N ASN A 92 -3.27 -19.28 -25.09
CA ASN A 92 -3.57 -20.55 -25.75
C ASN A 92 -5.09 -20.82 -25.86
N ASN A 93 -5.85 -19.83 -26.33
CA ASN A 93 -7.32 -19.85 -26.42
C ASN A 93 -8.06 -20.13 -25.11
N LYS A 94 -7.41 -19.95 -23.95
CA LYS A 94 -8.01 -20.06 -22.62
C LYS A 94 -7.98 -18.71 -21.93
N THR A 95 -9.10 -18.35 -21.29
CA THR A 95 -9.25 -17.11 -20.53
C THR A 95 -8.96 -17.36 -19.06
N TYR A 96 -8.02 -16.61 -18.50
CA TYR A 96 -7.64 -16.65 -17.09
C TYR A 96 -7.98 -15.32 -16.47
N THR A 97 -8.68 -15.34 -15.33
CA THR A 97 -8.96 -14.13 -14.57
C THR A 97 -8.39 -14.29 -13.17
N TYR A 98 -7.62 -13.30 -12.71
CA TYR A 98 -7.02 -13.32 -11.39
C TYR A 98 -7.04 -11.93 -10.76
N GLU A 99 -7.06 -11.91 -9.42
CA GLU A 99 -7.00 -10.69 -8.63
C GLU A 99 -5.64 -10.54 -7.96
N TYR A 100 -5.17 -9.31 -7.82
CA TYR A 100 -3.94 -9.00 -7.09
C TYR A 100 -4.01 -7.62 -6.44
N ILE A 101 -3.11 -7.40 -5.49
CA ILE A 101 -2.96 -6.13 -4.77
C ILE A 101 -1.83 -5.35 -5.43
N ARG A 102 -2.05 -4.07 -5.69
CA ARG A 102 -1.02 -3.13 -6.18
C ARG A 102 -1.05 -1.84 -5.37
N SER A 103 0.06 -1.10 -5.37
CA SER A 103 0.08 0.27 -4.87
C SER A 103 -0.82 1.15 -5.73
N LYS A 104 -1.63 2.00 -5.08
CA LYS A 104 -2.56 2.94 -5.73
C LYS A 104 -1.79 3.94 -6.60
N ASN A 105 -0.63 4.38 -6.11
CA ASN A 105 0.24 5.36 -6.78
C ASN A 105 1.48 4.69 -7.40
N SER A 106 1.40 3.42 -7.82
CA SER A 106 2.53 2.77 -8.49
C SER A 106 2.96 3.59 -9.71
N ASN A 107 4.27 3.80 -9.89
CA ASN A 107 4.79 4.38 -11.12
C ASN A 107 4.36 3.51 -12.30
N LYS A 108 4.11 4.10 -13.48
CA LYS A 108 3.62 3.39 -14.67
C LYS A 108 4.63 2.37 -15.25
N THR A 109 5.76 2.17 -14.59
CA THR A 109 6.82 1.24 -14.94
C THR A 109 6.48 -0.16 -14.42
N LEU A 110 6.45 -1.15 -15.33
CA LEU A 110 6.13 -2.55 -15.04
C LEU A 110 7.07 -3.23 -14.03
N ASP A 111 8.25 -2.64 -13.81
CA ASP A 111 9.32 -3.20 -12.98
C ASP A 111 9.15 -2.96 -11.48
N ASP A 112 8.21 -2.09 -11.07
CA ASP A 112 7.99 -1.81 -9.66
C ASP A 112 6.50 -1.57 -9.38
N ASN A 113 5.79 -2.66 -9.13
CA ASN A 113 4.36 -2.63 -8.91
C ASN A 113 3.97 -2.15 -7.50
N LEU A 114 4.94 -1.91 -6.61
CA LEU A 114 4.66 -1.61 -5.21
C LEU A 114 5.44 -0.44 -4.60
N GLY A 115 6.57 -0.02 -5.17
CA GLY A 115 7.39 1.09 -4.67
C GLY A 115 8.23 0.75 -3.45
#